data_AF-A0A4P2QHE7-F1
#
_entry.id   AF-A0A4P2QHE7-F1
#
_cell.length_a   1.000
_cell.length_b   1.000
_cell.length_c   1.000
_cell.angle_alpha   90.00
_cell.angle_beta   90.00
_cell.angle_gamma   90.00
#
_symmetry.space_group_name_H-M   'P 1'
#
loop_
_entity.id
_entity.type
_entity.pdbx_description
1 polymer ?
#
loop_
_entity_poly.entity_id
_entity_poly.type
_entity_poly.pdbx_seq_one_letter_code
_entity_poly.pdbx_strand_id
1 'polypeptide(L)'
;MRAAATGTRASVAARTPPRHAKPSWSPGPSGAPPAAAAPYLDCGLLCRGFARLRCERCEESRLVAFSCKGRGFCPSCLGRRICATAANLIEDVLPEVAHRPWVLTFPLPWRRRLAQDGALFGVLTRIFVESVERFYEERAARRALAPHICDRCPRVPNLQGADEARRHDH
;
A
#
# COMPACT_ATOMS: atom_id res chain seq x y z
N MET A 1 25.34 -1.10 -1.71
CA MET A 1 25.76 -2.46 -1.27
C MET A 1 24.57 -3.39 -1.47
N ARG A 2 24.63 -4.32 -2.43
CA ARG A 2 23.55 -5.27 -2.71
C ARG A 2 23.36 -6.21 -1.51
N ALA A 3 22.19 -6.19 -0.89
CA ALA A 3 21.82 -7.19 0.10
C ALA A 3 21.74 -8.55 -0.61
N ALA A 4 22.62 -9.47 -0.25
CA ALA A 4 22.52 -10.85 -0.69
C ALA A 4 21.16 -11.39 -0.23
N ALA A 5 20.31 -11.86 -1.14
CA ALA A 5 19.09 -12.59 -0.81
C ALA A 5 19.50 -13.82 0.02
N THR A 6 19.42 -13.69 1.34
CA THR A 6 19.99 -14.67 2.29
C THR A 6 18.90 -15.67 2.61
N GLY A 7 19.14 -16.95 2.28
CA GLY A 7 18.19 -18.05 2.44
C GLY A 7 17.65 -18.13 3.86
N THR A 8 16.36 -17.83 4.03
CA THR A 8 15.64 -18.04 5.28
C THR A 8 15.09 -19.46 5.26
N ARG A 9 15.51 -20.33 6.18
CA ARG A 9 14.93 -21.67 6.31
C ARG A 9 13.77 -21.62 7.30
N ALA A 10 12.56 -21.84 6.80
CA ALA A 10 11.37 -21.95 7.62
C ALA A 10 11.21 -23.39 8.12
N SER A 11 11.33 -23.61 9.42
CA SER A 11 10.91 -24.87 10.05
C SER A 11 9.49 -24.73 10.56
N VAL A 12 8.54 -25.45 9.97
CA VAL A 12 7.13 -25.43 10.40
C VAL A 12 6.97 -26.40 11.56
N ALA A 13 7.01 -25.91 12.80
CA ALA A 13 6.49 -26.64 13.95
C ALA A 13 5.01 -26.25 14.09
N ALA A 14 4.09 -26.97 13.46
CA ALA A 14 2.67 -26.67 13.56
C ALA A 14 1.81 -27.94 13.65
N ARG A 15 0.78 -27.90 14.51
CA ARG A 15 -0.47 -28.59 14.21
C ARG A 15 -0.97 -28.02 12.88
N THR A 16 -1.31 -28.90 11.94
CA THR A 16 -1.74 -28.56 10.57
C THR A 16 -2.72 -27.39 10.58
N PRO A 17 -2.45 -26.28 9.86
CA PRO A 17 -3.41 -25.21 9.76
C PRO A 17 -4.70 -25.78 9.15
N PRO A 18 -5.90 -25.37 9.61
CA PRO A 18 -7.12 -25.75 8.93
C PRO A 18 -7.01 -25.32 7.47
N ARG A 19 -7.15 -26.28 6.54
CA ARG A 19 -7.24 -26.01 5.11
C ARG A 19 -8.53 -25.23 4.88
N HIS A 20 -8.48 -23.91 5.03
CA HIS A 20 -9.58 -23.09 4.59
C HIS A 20 -9.52 -23.02 3.07
N ALA A 21 -10.44 -23.72 2.42
CA ALA A 21 -10.73 -23.57 1.00
C ALA A 21 -10.90 -22.08 0.68
N LYS A 22 -10.41 -21.65 -0.50
CA LYS A 22 -10.63 -20.28 -0.98
C LYS A 22 -12.15 -20.02 -0.96
N PRO A 23 -12.67 -19.04 -0.20
CA PRO A 23 -14.10 -18.80 -0.22
C PRO A 23 -14.48 -18.29 -1.61
N SER A 24 -15.30 -19.06 -2.32
CA SER A 24 -16.04 -18.57 -3.49
C SER A 24 -17.00 -17.49 -2.99
N TRP A 25 -16.80 -16.26 -3.42
CA TRP A 25 -17.62 -15.13 -2.98
C TRP A 25 -18.94 -15.11 -3.76
N SER A 26 -20.05 -15.17 -3.04
CA SER A 26 -21.38 -14.77 -3.50
C SER A 26 -21.92 -13.69 -2.56
N PRO A 27 -22.45 -12.55 -3.06
CA PRO A 27 -23.00 -11.51 -2.20
C PRO A 27 -24.35 -11.95 -1.61
N GLY A 28 -24.39 -12.16 -0.29
CA GLY A 28 -25.64 -12.24 0.47
C GLY A 28 -26.22 -10.84 0.78
N PRO A 29 -27.54 -10.74 1.04
CA PRO A 29 -28.22 -9.45 1.18
C PRO A 29 -27.79 -8.68 2.45
N SER A 30 -28.05 -7.38 2.38
CA SER A 30 -27.62 -6.28 3.25
C SER A 30 -27.66 -6.55 4.76
N GLY A 31 -26.51 -6.34 5.41
CA GLY A 31 -26.43 -6.00 6.84
C GLY A 31 -25.66 -6.98 7.72
N ALA A 32 -25.54 -8.26 7.34
CA ALA A 32 -24.77 -9.22 8.10
C ALA A 32 -23.26 -9.12 7.76
N PRO A 33 -22.32 -9.16 8.73
CA PRO A 33 -20.95 -9.52 8.41
C PRO A 33 -21.02 -10.90 7.73
N PRO A 34 -20.34 -11.11 6.60
CA PRO A 34 -20.40 -12.39 5.91
C PRO A 34 -20.00 -13.49 6.90
N ALA A 35 -20.63 -14.66 6.83
CA ALA A 35 -20.28 -15.85 7.62
C ALA A 35 -18.77 -16.23 7.53
N ALA A 36 -18.01 -15.56 6.65
CA ALA A 36 -16.56 -15.52 6.55
C ALA A 36 -15.81 -14.68 7.63
N ALA A 37 -16.46 -14.22 8.70
CA ALA A 37 -15.79 -13.47 9.78
C ALA A 37 -15.00 -14.37 10.77
N ALA A 38 -15.36 -15.65 10.91
CA ALA A 38 -14.76 -16.56 11.88
C ALA A 38 -13.21 -16.70 11.77
N PRO A 39 -12.61 -16.94 10.58
CA PRO A 39 -11.16 -17.16 10.49
C PRO A 39 -10.32 -15.90 10.72
N TYR A 40 -10.91 -14.70 10.66
CA TYR A 40 -10.21 -13.48 11.03
C TYR A 40 -9.94 -13.42 12.54
N LEU A 41 -10.86 -13.90 13.38
CA LEU A 41 -10.72 -13.86 14.83
C LEU A 41 -9.53 -14.69 15.33
N ASP A 42 -9.15 -15.72 14.57
CA ASP A 42 -7.98 -16.56 14.85
C ASP A 42 -6.69 -16.07 14.17
N CYS A 43 -6.78 -15.03 13.33
CA CYS A 43 -5.65 -14.54 12.56
C CYS A 43 -4.61 -13.84 13.46
N GLY A 44 -3.34 -14.22 13.32
CA GLY A 44 -2.26 -13.57 14.07
C GLY A 44 -2.06 -14.06 15.50
N LEU A 45 -2.90 -14.98 15.99
CA LEU A 45 -2.76 -15.59 17.31
C LEU A 45 -1.75 -16.75 17.27
N LEU A 46 -0.65 -16.63 18.03
CA LEU A 46 0.36 -17.69 18.14
C LEU A 46 -0.22 -18.99 18.72
N CYS A 47 -1.19 -18.90 19.63
CA CYS A 47 -1.87 -20.08 20.20
C CYS A 47 -2.70 -20.86 19.19
N ARG A 48 -3.01 -20.28 18.02
CA ARG A 48 -3.71 -20.93 16.90
C ARG A 48 -2.76 -21.54 15.86
N GLY A 49 -1.45 -21.46 16.11
CA GLY A 49 -0.40 -22.02 15.26
C GLY A 49 0.52 -20.96 14.67
N PHE A 50 1.78 -21.35 14.46
CA PHE A 50 2.82 -20.48 13.95
C PHE A 50 3.85 -21.24 13.11
N ALA A 51 4.61 -20.52 12.30
CA ALA A 51 5.85 -20.99 11.71
C ALA A 51 7.03 -20.42 12.51
N ARG A 52 8.10 -21.20 12.69
CA ARG A 52 9.35 -20.70 13.27
C ARG A 52 10.32 -20.43 12.13
N LEU A 53 10.69 -19.17 11.96
CA LEU A 53 11.72 -18.73 11.03
C LEU A 53 13.04 -18.66 11.79
N ARG A 54 14.10 -19.29 11.29
CA ARG A 54 15.45 -19.17 11.82
C ARG A 54 16.34 -18.61 10.72
N CYS A 55 17.13 -17.59 11.06
CA CYS A 55 18.20 -17.13 10.18
C CYS A 55 19.37 -18.11 10.27
N GLU A 56 19.86 -18.61 9.14
CA GLU A 56 21.00 -19.55 9.14
C GLU A 56 22.35 -18.86 9.43
N ARG A 57 22.41 -17.53 9.34
CA ARG A 57 23.65 -16.75 9.49
C ARG A 57 23.88 -16.23 10.91
N CYS A 58 22.82 -15.76 11.57
CA CYS A 58 22.90 -15.20 12.93
C CYS A 58 22.15 -16.01 13.97
N GLU A 59 21.57 -17.15 13.58
CA GLU A 59 20.80 -18.07 14.42
C GLU A 59 19.55 -17.51 15.11
N GLU A 60 19.29 -16.20 14.96
CA GLU A 60 18.10 -15.53 15.46
C GLU A 60 16.83 -16.23 14.97
N SER A 61 15.86 -16.41 15.88
CA SER A 61 14.61 -17.10 15.55
C SER A 61 13.39 -16.26 15.88
N ARG A 62 12.44 -16.23 14.95
CA ARG A 62 11.18 -15.47 15.06
C ARG A 62 10.00 -16.41 14.88
N LEU A 63 8.98 -16.23 15.71
CA LEU A 63 7.69 -16.92 15.54
C LEU A 63 6.76 -16.05 14.69
N VAL A 64 6.16 -16.66 13.68
CA VAL A 64 5.22 -15.98 12.77
C VAL A 64 3.89 -16.70 12.81
N ALA A 65 2.88 -16.08 13.42
CA ALA A 65 1.52 -16.59 13.44
C ALA A 65 0.94 -16.70 12.01
N PHE A 66 0.09 -17.70 11.80
CA PHE A 66 -0.61 -17.88 10.54
C PHE A 66 -1.56 -16.73 10.22
N SER A 67 -1.81 -16.53 8.93
CA SER A 67 -2.67 -15.47 8.40
C SER A 67 -3.95 -16.05 7.79
N CYS A 68 -5.08 -15.40 8.02
CA CYS A 68 -6.35 -15.78 7.39
C CYS A 68 -6.40 -15.44 5.89
N LYS A 69 -5.41 -14.69 5.39
CA LYS A 69 -5.30 -14.21 3.99
C LYS A 69 -6.50 -13.40 3.51
N GLY A 70 -7.32 -12.88 4.44
CA GLY A 70 -8.48 -12.05 4.13
C GLY A 70 -8.09 -10.74 3.44
N ARG A 71 -8.97 -10.23 2.56
CA ARG A 71 -8.80 -8.96 1.85
C ARG A 71 -9.64 -7.87 2.53
N GLY A 72 -8.98 -6.84 3.07
CA GLY A 72 -9.63 -5.61 3.56
C GLY A 72 -10.20 -5.65 4.98
N PHE A 73 -10.76 -6.78 5.43
CA PHE A 73 -11.40 -6.86 6.75
C PHE A 73 -10.42 -7.17 7.90
N CYS A 74 -9.37 -7.94 7.64
CA CYS A 74 -8.39 -8.32 8.65
C CYS A 74 -7.24 -7.28 8.74
N PRO A 75 -7.14 -6.46 9.81
CA PRO A 75 -6.02 -5.53 10.02
C PRO A 75 -4.65 -6.21 10.00
N SER A 76 -4.49 -7.40 10.58
CA SER A 76 -3.19 -8.10 10.59
C SER A 76 -2.75 -8.50 9.18
N CYS A 77 -3.66 -9.02 8.36
CA CYS A 77 -3.36 -9.39 6.97
C CYS A 77 -3.18 -8.15 6.09
N LEU A 78 -3.99 -7.10 6.31
CA LEU A 78 -3.89 -5.85 5.58
C LEU A 78 -2.54 -5.17 5.87
N GLY A 79 -2.15 -5.07 7.14
CA GLY A 79 -0.85 -4.54 7.55
C GLY A 79 0.32 -5.32 6.95
N ARG A 80 0.30 -6.66 7.03
CA ARG A 80 1.32 -7.51 6.38
C ARG A 80 1.41 -7.26 4.87
N ARG A 81 0.27 -7.11 4.20
CA ARG A 81 0.24 -6.81 2.76
C ARG A 81 0.80 -5.42 2.46
N ILE A 82 0.46 -4.40 3.25
CA ILE A 82 0.99 -3.04 3.11
C ILE A 82 2.52 -3.06 3.27
N CYS A 83 3.04 -3.71 4.32
CA CYS A 83 4.48 -3.84 4.54
C CYS A 83 5.19 -4.56 3.38
N ALA A 84 4.63 -5.68 2.90
CA ALA A 84 5.19 -6.42 1.78
C ALA A 84 5.19 -5.59 0.49
N THR A 85 4.11 -4.86 0.21
CA THR A 85 4.03 -3.96 -0.93
C THR A 85 5.03 -2.81 -0.79
N ALA A 86 5.20 -2.22 0.39
CA ALA A 86 6.16 -1.15 0.62
C ALA A 86 7.61 -1.61 0.40
N ALA A 87 7.98 -2.79 0.91
CA ALA A 87 9.30 -3.38 0.69
C ALA A 87 9.55 -3.60 -0.81
N ASN A 88 8.63 -4.25 -1.52
CA ASN A 88 8.73 -4.47 -2.97
C ASN A 88 8.81 -3.14 -3.74
N LEU A 89 8.08 -2.10 -3.32
CA LEU A 89 8.13 -0.80 -3.98
C LEU A 89 9.52 -0.16 -3.85
N ILE A 90 10.12 -0.20 -2.65
CA ILE A 90 11.41 0.43 -2.38
C ILE A 90 12.56 -0.39 -2.99
N GLU A 91 12.49 -1.70 -2.93
CA GLU A 91 13.59 -2.59 -3.30
C GLU A 91 13.63 -2.87 -4.81
N ASP A 92 12.47 -3.03 -5.45
CA ASP A 92 12.39 -3.60 -6.79
C ASP A 92 11.71 -2.71 -7.84
N VAL A 93 10.89 -1.72 -7.45
CA VAL A 93 10.02 -1.00 -8.40
C VAL A 93 10.39 0.47 -8.55
N LEU A 94 10.64 1.18 -7.45
CA LEU A 94 10.85 2.63 -7.48
C LEU A 94 12.34 2.96 -7.71
N PRO A 95 12.67 3.80 -8.70
CA PRO A 95 14.04 4.28 -8.90
C PRO A 95 14.46 5.25 -7.78
N GLU A 96 15.75 5.36 -7.48
CA GLU A 96 16.32 6.25 -6.46
C GLU A 96 16.26 7.74 -6.87
N VAL A 97 15.05 8.30 -6.93
CA VAL A 97 14.79 9.72 -7.24
C VAL A 97 13.84 10.32 -6.22
N ALA A 98 13.82 11.64 -6.08
CA ALA A 98 12.86 12.29 -5.20
C ALA A 98 11.42 12.04 -5.70
N HIS A 99 10.62 11.34 -4.89
CA HIS A 99 9.22 11.05 -5.20
C HIS A 99 8.29 12.05 -4.51
N ARG A 100 7.20 12.41 -5.18
CA ARG A 100 6.08 13.15 -4.59
C ARG A 100 4.86 12.23 -4.50
N PRO A 101 4.55 11.69 -3.31
CA PRO A 101 3.38 10.84 -3.14
C PRO A 101 2.10 11.67 -3.21
N TRP A 102 1.05 11.08 -3.79
CA TRP A 102 -0.30 11.61 -3.78
C TRP A 102 -1.25 10.62 -3.11
N VAL A 103 -2.21 11.13 -2.35
CA VAL A 103 -3.17 10.31 -1.60
C VAL A 103 -4.58 10.59 -2.09
N LEU A 104 -5.22 9.57 -2.69
CA LEU A 104 -6.63 9.60 -3.07
C LEU A 104 -7.48 9.00 -1.94
N THR A 105 -8.32 9.84 -1.31
CA THR A 105 -9.18 9.42 -0.19
C THR A 105 -10.65 9.41 -0.61
N PHE A 106 -11.38 8.39 -0.16
CA PHE A 106 -12.82 8.25 -0.39
C PHE A 106 -13.63 8.29 0.92
N PRO A 107 -14.90 8.76 0.88
CA PRO A 107 -15.83 8.65 2.00
C PRO A 107 -15.97 7.20 2.49
N LEU A 108 -16.20 7.01 3.79
CA LEU A 108 -16.29 5.66 4.39
C LEU A 108 -17.22 4.69 3.66
N PRO A 109 -18.45 5.08 3.24
CA PRO A 109 -19.38 4.16 2.57
C PRO A 109 -18.83 3.54 1.29
N TRP A 110 -17.94 4.24 0.59
CA TRP A 110 -17.38 3.83 -0.70
C TRP A 110 -16.22 2.83 -0.56
N ARG A 111 -15.48 2.89 0.56
CA ARG A 111 -14.24 2.12 0.73
C ARG A 111 -14.46 0.61 0.60
N ARG A 112 -15.56 0.07 1.13
CA ARG A 112 -15.88 -1.37 1.03
C ARG A 112 -16.13 -1.79 -0.42
N ARG A 113 -16.92 -1.00 -1.16
CA ARG A 113 -17.25 -1.29 -2.56
C ARG A 113 -15.99 -1.24 -3.44
N LEU A 114 -15.18 -0.20 -3.27
CA LEU A 114 -13.91 -0.03 -4.00
C LEU A 114 -12.88 -1.11 -3.65
N ALA A 115 -12.86 -1.60 -2.41
CA ALA A 115 -11.99 -2.69 -2.01
C ALA A 115 -12.37 -4.05 -2.63
N GLN A 116 -13.58 -4.18 -3.19
CA GLN A 116 -14.10 -5.42 -3.79
C GLN A 116 -14.20 -5.34 -5.31
N ASP A 117 -14.48 -4.16 -5.84
CA ASP A 117 -14.65 -3.92 -7.27
C ASP A 117 -13.38 -3.27 -7.85
N GLY A 118 -12.48 -4.13 -8.35
CA GLY A 118 -11.23 -3.68 -8.96
C GLY A 118 -11.41 -2.90 -10.26
N ALA A 119 -12.50 -3.16 -11.00
CA ALA A 119 -12.79 -2.45 -12.25
C ALA A 119 -13.22 -1.01 -11.95
N LEU A 120 -14.14 -0.82 -11.01
CA LEU A 120 -14.55 0.50 -10.55
C LEU A 120 -13.37 1.29 -9.96
N PHE A 121 -12.56 0.64 -9.11
CA PHE A 121 -11.38 1.28 -8.54
C PHE A 121 -10.40 1.70 -9.63
N GLY A 122 -10.17 0.85 -10.64
CA GLY A 122 -9.30 1.18 -11.78
C GLY A 122 -9.76 2.40 -12.57
N VAL A 123 -11.07 2.56 -12.80
CA VAL A 123 -11.61 3.76 -13.46
C VAL A 123 -11.35 5.01 -12.64
N LEU A 124 -11.60 4.97 -11.33
CA LEU A 124 -11.35 6.12 -10.44
C LEU A 124 -9.86 6.48 -10.35
N THR A 125 -8.99 5.47 -10.29
CA THR A 125 -7.54 5.68 -10.30
C THR A 125 -7.09 6.33 -11.61
N ARG A 126 -7.64 5.91 -12.76
CA ARG A 126 -7.33 6.53 -14.05
C ARG A 126 -7.72 8.02 -14.07
N ILE A 127 -8.97 8.34 -13.71
CA ILE A 127 -9.45 9.73 -13.65
C ILE A 127 -8.56 10.58 -12.74
N PHE A 128 -8.15 10.01 -11.60
CA PHE A 128 -7.27 10.69 -10.66
C PHE A 128 -5.90 11.00 -11.26
N VAL A 129 -5.26 10.03 -11.92
CA VAL A 129 -3.96 10.22 -12.58
C VAL A 129 -4.06 11.28 -13.67
N GLU A 130 -5.06 11.17 -14.56
CA GLU A 130 -5.31 12.16 -15.62
C GLU A 130 -5.50 13.58 -15.06
N SER A 131 -6.22 13.71 -13.92
CA SER A 131 -6.44 14.99 -13.26
C SER A 131 -5.14 15.59 -12.68
N VAL A 132 -4.28 14.75 -12.10
CA VAL A 132 -2.99 15.17 -11.54
C VAL A 132 -2.03 15.58 -12.65
N GLU A 133 -1.96 14.80 -13.74
CA GLU A 133 -1.14 15.10 -14.91
C GLU A 133 -1.55 16.44 -15.53
N ARG A 134 -2.84 16.62 -15.79
CA ARG A 134 -3.39 17.89 -16.31
C ARG A 134 -3.06 19.08 -15.40
N PHE A 135 -3.18 18.92 -14.09
CA PHE A 135 -2.82 19.98 -13.13
C PHE A 135 -1.34 20.41 -13.28
N TYR A 136 -0.45 19.46 -13.52
CA TYR A 136 0.97 19.75 -13.73
C TYR A 136 1.27 20.35 -15.10
N GLU A 137 0.62 19.89 -16.16
CA GLU A 137 0.73 20.48 -17.50
C GLU A 137 0.32 21.95 -17.50
N GLU A 138 -0.84 22.26 -16.91
CA GLU A 138 -1.35 23.64 -16.80
C GLU A 138 -0.39 24.52 -15.98
N ARG A 139 0.20 23.99 -14.91
CA ARG A 139 1.16 24.74 -14.07
C ARG A 139 2.51 24.92 -14.75
N ALA A 140 2.97 23.92 -15.52
CA ALA A 140 4.17 24.02 -16.32
C ALA A 140 4.01 25.08 -17.43
N ALA A 141 2.86 25.10 -18.12
CA ALA A 141 2.53 26.13 -19.11
C ALA A 141 2.55 27.53 -18.49
N ARG A 142 1.86 27.75 -17.36
CA ARG A 142 1.86 29.06 -16.66
C ARG A 142 3.26 29.51 -16.24
N ARG A 143 4.14 28.59 -15.85
CA ARG A 143 5.54 28.88 -15.52
C ARG A 143 6.41 29.10 -16.76
N ALA A 144 6.09 28.48 -17.89
CA ALA A 144 6.73 28.75 -19.17
C ALA A 144 6.39 30.17 -19.68
N LEU A 145 5.18 30.64 -19.40
CA LEU A 145 4.71 32.00 -19.66
C LEU A 145 5.12 33.03 -18.59
N ALA A 146 5.69 32.60 -17.46
CA ALA A 146 6.14 33.52 -16.42
C ALA A 146 7.44 34.22 -16.85
N PRO A 147 7.56 35.55 -16.67
CA PRO A 147 8.77 36.27 -17.04
C PRO A 147 9.97 35.72 -16.28
N HIS A 148 11.04 35.42 -17.01
CA HIS A 148 12.32 35.08 -16.42
C HIS A 148 12.96 36.38 -15.91
N ILE A 149 13.50 36.36 -14.69
CA ILE A 149 14.31 37.49 -14.20
C ILE A 149 15.71 37.50 -14.86
N CYS A 150 16.16 36.34 -15.36
CA CYS A 150 17.51 36.09 -15.87
C CYS A 150 17.55 34.76 -16.66
N ASP A 151 18.14 34.76 -17.86
CA ASP A 151 18.32 33.56 -18.71
C ASP A 151 19.39 32.58 -18.18
N ARG A 152 20.17 33.00 -17.19
CA ARG A 152 21.33 32.26 -16.67
C ARG A 152 21.00 31.39 -15.45
N CYS A 153 19.88 31.62 -14.77
CA CYS A 153 19.51 30.84 -13.60
C CYS A 153 18.57 29.68 -13.99
N PRO A 154 18.85 28.43 -13.56
CA PRO A 154 17.90 27.34 -13.72
C PRO A 154 16.60 27.70 -12.98
N ARG A 155 15.46 27.50 -13.65
CA ARG A 155 14.13 27.75 -13.11
C ARG A 155 13.97 26.96 -11.81
N VAL A 156 13.94 27.64 -10.66
CA VAL A 156 13.99 26.99 -9.34
C VAL A 156 12.85 25.96 -9.23
N PRO A 157 13.12 24.65 -9.08
CA PRO A 157 12.09 23.62 -9.17
C PRO A 157 11.10 23.58 -8.00
N ASN A 158 11.20 24.47 -7.01
CA ASN A 158 10.55 24.25 -5.72
C ASN A 158 9.01 24.38 -5.82
N LEU A 159 8.32 23.24 -5.85
CA LEU A 159 6.86 23.14 -5.87
C LEU A 159 6.23 23.31 -4.47
N GLN A 160 7.02 23.23 -3.39
CA GLN A 160 6.52 23.43 -2.02
C GLN A 160 6.65 24.88 -1.56
N GLY A 161 7.79 25.53 -1.79
CA GLY A 161 8.03 26.88 -1.26
C GLY A 161 7.13 27.99 -1.84
N ALA A 162 6.53 27.78 -3.02
CA ALA A 162 5.74 28.82 -3.68
C ALA A 162 4.25 28.89 -3.24
N ASP A 163 3.71 27.80 -2.68
CA ASP A 163 2.32 27.76 -2.18
C ASP A 163 2.22 28.09 -0.68
N GLU A 164 3.27 27.83 0.12
CA GLU A 164 3.34 28.30 1.51
C GLU A 164 3.56 29.82 1.62
N ALA A 165 4.37 30.39 0.73
CA ALA A 165 4.62 31.84 0.70
C ALA A 165 3.36 32.68 0.40
N ARG A 166 2.31 32.08 -0.19
CA ARG A 166 1.07 32.78 -0.56
C ARG A 166 -0.06 32.65 0.48
N ARG A 167 0.11 31.79 1.50
CA ARG A 167 -0.86 31.62 2.61
C ARG A 167 -0.54 32.46 3.85
N HIS A 168 0.65 33.07 3.93
CA HIS A 168 1.05 33.95 5.04
C HIS A 168 0.86 35.45 4.73
N ASP A 169 0.29 35.79 3.58
CA ASP A 169 0.06 37.17 3.13
C ASP A 169 -1.45 37.53 3.12
N HIS A 170 -2.25 36.81 3.91
CA HIS A 170 -3.67 37.05 4.16
C HIS A 170 -3.98 36.98 5.65
#